data_AF-A0A352WSJ8-F1
#
_entry.id   AF-A0A352WSJ8-F1
#
_cell.length_a   1.000
_cell.length_b   1.000
_cell.length_c   1.000
_cell.angle_alpha   90.00
_cell.angle_beta   90.00
_cell.angle_gamma   90.00
#
_symmetry.space_group_name_H-M   'P 1'
#
loop_
_entity.id
_entity.type
_entity.pdbx_description
1 polymer ?
#
loop_
_entity_poly.entity_id
_entity_poly.type
_entity_poly.pdbx_seq_one_letter_code
_entity_poly.pdbx_strand_id
1 'polypeptide(L)'
;MPKSQFINPKDIRKPGFIHFDDIPVHQYSLSIEDEKKIYTEKELLQVFRDMAIIREFETLLNEIKTKSVYNGVEYNNPGPAHLSLGQEASAVGEAFHLDTHDFIFGSHRSHGEILAKGLSAIEKLSSEELYDIMKDFLDGTILNVVEGKEEVKGDVKDLAIDFSLYGALAEIFARTTGFNKGLGGSMH
;
A
#
# COMPACT_ATOMS: atom_id res chain seq x y z
N MET A 1 -3.15 -21.20 1.13
CA MET A 1 -3.81 -21.53 2.42
C MET A 1 -3.88 -23.04 2.60
N PRO A 2 -3.40 -23.61 3.72
CA PRO A 2 -3.67 -25.00 4.04
C PRO A 2 -5.20 -25.17 4.13
N LYS A 3 -5.75 -26.09 3.33
CA LYS A 3 -7.21 -26.29 3.19
C LYS A 3 -7.91 -26.70 4.49
N SER A 4 -7.14 -27.11 5.50
CA SER A 4 -7.60 -27.35 6.86
C SER A 4 -6.42 -27.34 7.83
N GLN A 5 -6.55 -26.69 8.98
CA GLN A 5 -5.71 -26.94 10.15
C GLN A 5 -6.51 -27.76 11.16
N PHE A 6 -6.10 -29.00 11.41
CA PHE A 6 -6.74 -29.84 12.42
C PHE A 6 -6.27 -29.40 13.81
N ILE A 7 -7.16 -28.74 14.55
CA ILE A 7 -6.94 -28.33 15.93
C ILE A 7 -7.60 -29.36 16.83
N ASN A 8 -6.82 -30.19 17.53
CA ASN A 8 -7.34 -31.09 18.56
C ASN A 8 -7.33 -30.39 19.92
N PRO A 9 -8.51 -30.08 20.51
CA PRO A 9 -8.58 -29.40 21.81
C PRO A 9 -7.86 -30.17 22.93
N LYS A 10 -7.78 -31.50 22.83
CA LYS A 10 -7.05 -32.33 23.81
C LYS A 10 -5.55 -32.16 23.74
N ASP A 11 -5.01 -31.68 22.62
CA ASP A 11 -3.58 -31.44 22.42
C ASP A 11 -3.23 -29.96 22.67
N ILE A 12 -3.99 -29.03 22.08
CA ILE A 12 -3.71 -27.59 22.22
C ILE A 12 -4.03 -27.02 23.60
N ARG A 13 -4.82 -27.74 24.43
CA ARG A 13 -5.11 -27.35 25.82
C ARG A 13 -4.38 -28.22 26.84
N LYS A 14 -3.36 -28.99 26.42
CA LYS A 14 -2.55 -29.75 27.38
C LYS A 14 -1.88 -28.78 28.35
N PRO A 15 -1.94 -29.04 29.67
CA PRO A 15 -1.14 -28.29 30.63
C PRO A 15 0.34 -28.43 30.27
N GLY A 16 1.04 -27.32 30.29
CA GLY A 16 2.45 -27.25 29.95
C GLY A 16 2.98 -25.84 30.17
N PHE A 17 4.24 -25.65 29.86
CA PHE A 17 4.91 -24.36 29.93
C PHE A 17 5.39 -24.00 28.52
N ILE A 18 5.16 -22.76 28.11
CA ILE A 18 5.80 -22.22 26.92
C ILE A 18 7.16 -21.69 27.38
N HIS A 19 8.24 -22.30 26.87
CA HIS A 19 9.59 -21.80 27.03
C HIS A 19 10.00 -21.14 25.71
N PHE A 20 10.33 -19.85 25.75
CA PHE A 20 10.86 -19.13 24.59
C PHE A 20 11.97 -18.19 25.07
N ASP A 21 12.89 -17.90 24.16
CA ASP A 21 13.97 -16.94 24.40
C ASP A 21 13.40 -15.52 24.59
N ASP A 22 14.19 -14.62 25.18
CA ASP A 22 13.78 -13.23 25.33
C ASP A 22 13.38 -12.64 23.97
N ILE A 23 12.18 -12.09 23.88
CA ILE A 23 11.72 -11.40 22.67
C ILE A 23 12.37 -10.01 22.68
N PRO A 24 13.22 -9.69 21.70
CA PRO A 24 13.85 -8.37 21.64
C PRO A 24 12.78 -7.30 21.43
N VAL A 25 12.71 -6.33 22.35
CA VAL A 25 11.83 -5.15 22.26
C VAL A 25 12.69 -3.91 22.05
N HIS A 26 12.41 -3.16 20.98
CA HIS A 26 13.13 -1.93 20.62
C HIS A 26 14.66 -2.09 20.56
N GLN A 27 15.15 -3.24 20.10
CA GLN A 27 16.58 -3.54 20.01
C GLN A 27 17.24 -3.08 18.70
N TYR A 28 16.47 -2.52 17.77
CA TYR A 28 17.03 -1.99 16.53
C TYR A 28 17.84 -0.72 16.83
N SER A 29 19.14 -0.77 16.56
CA SER A 29 20.10 0.27 16.94
C SER A 29 21.09 0.62 15.81
N LEU A 30 20.81 0.21 14.58
CA LEU A 30 21.67 0.56 13.44
C LEU A 30 21.53 2.05 13.13
N SER A 31 22.66 2.70 12.86
CA SER A 31 22.66 4.07 12.35
C SER A 31 22.39 4.10 10.86
N ILE A 32 22.04 5.26 10.30
CA ILE A 32 21.90 5.43 8.84
C ILE A 32 23.20 5.06 8.09
N GLU A 33 24.36 5.31 8.70
CA GLU A 33 25.65 4.93 8.09
C GLU A 33 25.90 3.42 8.12
N ASP A 34 25.29 2.69 9.05
CA ASP A 34 25.31 1.23 9.04
C ASP A 34 24.32 0.68 8.01
N GLU A 35 23.14 1.26 7.91
CA GLU A 35 22.13 0.89 6.92
C GLU A 35 22.58 1.09 5.48
N LYS A 36 23.36 2.15 5.19
CA LYS A 36 23.98 2.37 3.87
C LYS A 36 24.98 1.28 3.46
N LYS A 37 25.41 0.41 4.39
CA LYS A 37 26.25 -0.76 4.07
C LYS A 37 25.41 -1.97 3.68
N ILE A 38 24.12 -1.96 3.99
CA ILE A 38 23.16 -3.04 3.76
C ILE A 38 22.31 -2.73 2.52
N TYR A 39 21.81 -1.50 2.43
CA TYR A 39 20.95 -1.01 1.36
C TYR A 39 21.62 0.08 0.53
N THR A 40 21.27 0.11 -0.74
CA THR A 40 21.70 1.17 -1.66
C THR A 40 20.96 2.47 -1.37
N GLU A 41 21.56 3.60 -1.78
CA GLU A 41 20.91 4.91 -1.70
C GLU A 41 19.55 4.92 -2.42
N LYS A 42 19.47 4.25 -3.57
CA LYS A 42 18.22 4.13 -4.33
C LYS A 42 17.12 3.44 -3.52
N GLU A 43 17.44 2.33 -2.85
CA GLU A 43 16.47 1.59 -2.02
C GLU A 43 16.03 2.40 -0.81
N LEU A 44 16.94 3.11 -0.15
CA LEU A 44 16.60 3.98 0.98
C LEU A 44 15.69 5.14 0.55
N LEU A 45 15.97 5.76 -0.60
CA LEU A 45 15.12 6.80 -1.18
C LEU A 45 13.75 6.25 -1.61
N GLN A 46 13.70 5.03 -2.15
CA GLN A 46 12.46 4.35 -2.48
C GLN A 46 11.59 4.14 -1.23
N VAL A 47 12.16 3.57 -0.16
CA VAL A 47 11.45 3.35 1.11
C VAL A 47 10.91 4.68 1.66
N PHE A 48 11.71 5.74 1.62
CA PHE A 48 11.26 7.07 2.04
C PHE A 48 10.12 7.61 1.16
N ARG A 49 10.25 7.54 -0.17
CA ARG A 49 9.23 7.97 -1.13
C ARG A 49 7.92 7.25 -0.87
N ASP A 50 7.94 5.93 -0.72
CA ASP A 50 6.74 5.12 -0.56
C ASP A 50 6.03 5.45 0.77
N MET A 51 6.78 5.66 1.86
CA MET A 51 6.21 6.15 3.11
C MET A 51 5.61 7.56 2.98
N ALA A 52 6.28 8.47 2.24
CA ALA A 52 5.80 9.83 2.03
C ALA A 52 4.50 9.86 1.20
N ILE A 53 4.41 9.02 0.16
CA ILE A 53 3.19 8.87 -0.65
C ILE A 53 2.03 8.38 0.23
N ILE A 54 2.24 7.33 1.03
CA ILE A 54 1.20 6.81 1.93
C ILE A 54 0.78 7.86 2.95
N ARG A 55 1.76 8.56 3.55
CA ARG A 55 1.49 9.66 4.50
C ARG A 55 0.61 10.73 3.87
N GLU A 56 0.92 11.16 2.65
CA GLU A 56 0.17 12.21 1.98
C GLU A 56 -1.24 11.74 1.58
N PHE A 57 -1.36 10.51 1.06
CA PHE A 57 -2.65 9.89 0.76
C PHE A 57 -3.57 9.87 1.99
N GLU A 58 -3.05 9.41 3.12
CA GLU A 58 -3.78 9.34 4.38
C GLU A 58 -4.10 10.72 4.95
N THR A 59 -3.20 11.69 4.77
CA THR A 59 -3.40 13.09 5.17
C THR A 59 -4.52 13.72 4.34
N LEU A 60 -4.53 13.52 3.02
CA LEU A 60 -5.59 13.96 2.12
C LEU A 60 -6.95 13.46 2.59
N LEU A 61 -7.07 12.16 2.89
CA LEU A 61 -8.32 11.56 3.36
C LEU A 61 -8.75 12.16 4.71
N ASN A 62 -7.79 12.38 5.62
CA ASN A 62 -8.05 13.03 6.90
C ASN A 62 -8.58 14.46 6.73
N GLU A 63 -7.96 15.26 5.86
CA GLU A 63 -8.37 16.64 5.60
C GLU A 63 -9.78 16.71 5.01
N ILE A 64 -10.08 15.88 4.00
CA ILE A 64 -11.43 15.77 3.44
C ILE A 64 -12.44 15.34 4.52
N LYS A 65 -12.08 14.37 5.37
CA LYS A 65 -13.02 13.87 6.39
C LYS A 65 -13.31 14.87 7.49
N THR A 66 -12.32 15.67 7.87
CA THR A 66 -12.41 16.59 9.01
C THR A 66 -12.76 18.03 8.62
N LYS A 67 -12.41 18.44 7.40
CA LYS A 67 -12.55 19.82 6.90
C LYS A 67 -13.35 19.93 5.60
N SER A 68 -13.65 18.82 4.92
CA SER A 68 -14.31 18.78 3.61
C SER A 68 -13.57 19.55 2.50
N VAL A 69 -12.26 19.69 2.64
CA VAL A 69 -11.39 20.37 1.69
C VAL A 69 -10.00 19.76 1.74
N TYR A 70 -9.34 19.67 0.60
CA TYR A 70 -7.92 19.36 0.50
C TYR A 70 -7.31 20.19 -0.63
N ASN A 71 -6.19 20.87 -0.36
CA ASN A 71 -5.53 21.78 -1.32
C ASN A 71 -6.48 22.75 -2.06
N GLY A 72 -7.48 23.27 -1.35
CA GLY A 72 -8.48 24.20 -1.89
C GLY A 72 -9.59 23.56 -2.73
N VAL A 73 -9.59 22.23 -2.88
CA VAL A 73 -10.65 21.47 -3.54
C VAL A 73 -11.65 21.00 -2.49
N GLU A 74 -12.86 21.56 -2.52
CA GLU A 74 -13.95 21.13 -1.63
C GLU A 74 -14.48 19.75 -2.06
N TYR A 75 -14.58 18.84 -1.10
CA TYR A 75 -15.16 17.53 -1.30
C TYR A 75 -15.70 16.96 0.01
N ASN A 76 -16.87 16.32 -0.04
CA ASN A 76 -17.46 15.64 1.11
C ASN A 76 -17.49 14.14 0.87
N ASN A 77 -16.79 13.38 1.72
CA ASN A 77 -16.85 11.92 1.74
C ASN A 77 -17.58 11.42 3.01
N PRO A 78 -18.86 11.02 2.91
CA PRO A 78 -19.61 10.53 4.06
C PRO A 78 -19.18 9.13 4.52
N GLY A 79 -18.50 8.34 3.66
CA GLY A 79 -18.08 6.97 3.96
C GLY A 79 -17.07 6.85 5.13
N PRO A 80 -16.98 5.70 5.81
CA PRO A 80 -15.97 5.46 6.84
C PRO A 80 -14.57 5.48 6.23
N ALA A 81 -13.57 5.93 6.98
CA ALA A 81 -12.17 5.83 6.61
C ALA A 81 -11.33 5.51 7.86
N HIS A 82 -10.51 4.46 7.79
CA HIS A 82 -9.61 4.06 8.87
C HIS A 82 -8.18 4.35 8.45
N LEU A 83 -7.62 5.43 8.98
CA LEU A 83 -6.34 5.95 8.51
C LEU A 83 -5.15 5.22 9.14
N SER A 84 -4.16 4.83 8.36
CA SER A 84 -2.91 4.21 8.83
C SER A 84 -1.78 5.22 9.12
N LEU A 85 -2.11 6.50 9.34
CA LEU A 85 -1.13 7.55 9.68
C LEU A 85 -0.21 7.13 10.83
N GLY A 86 1.10 7.17 10.56
CA GLY A 86 2.15 6.77 11.50
C GLY A 86 2.51 5.28 11.47
N GLN A 87 1.85 4.48 10.62
CA GLN A 87 2.11 3.04 10.44
C GLN A 87 2.78 2.72 9.08
N GLU A 88 3.26 3.73 8.37
CA GLU A 88 3.78 3.59 7.00
C GLU A 88 5.02 2.69 6.96
N ALA A 89 5.87 2.76 7.99
CA ALA A 89 7.07 1.93 8.09
C ALA A 89 6.76 0.43 8.16
N SER A 90 5.63 0.03 8.77
CA SER A 90 5.21 -1.37 8.81
C SER A 90 4.80 -1.86 7.43
N ALA A 91 3.95 -1.11 6.73
CA ALA A 91 3.47 -1.48 5.40
C ALA A 91 4.59 -1.46 4.35
N VAL A 92 5.40 -0.41 4.32
CA VAL A 92 6.50 -0.27 3.36
C VAL A 92 7.63 -1.26 3.66
N GLY A 93 8.00 -1.42 4.94
CA GLY A 93 9.04 -2.37 5.33
C GLY A 93 8.69 -3.81 4.98
N GLU A 94 7.43 -4.22 5.17
CA GLU A 94 6.94 -5.52 4.69
C GLU A 94 7.01 -5.60 3.17
N ALA A 95 6.33 -4.69 2.46
CA ALA A 95 6.19 -4.75 1.01
C ALA A 95 7.53 -4.68 0.27
N PHE A 96 8.51 -3.96 0.80
CA PHE A 96 9.85 -3.84 0.23
C PHE A 96 10.49 -5.22 0.00
N HIS A 97 10.31 -6.16 0.93
CA HIS A 97 10.87 -7.51 0.86
C HIS A 97 10.01 -8.53 0.09
N LEU A 98 8.74 -8.24 -0.18
CA LEU A 98 7.83 -9.16 -0.89
C LEU A 98 7.99 -9.08 -2.41
N ASP A 99 7.87 -10.21 -3.11
CA ASP A 99 7.85 -10.27 -4.58
C ASP A 99 6.44 -10.01 -5.13
N THR A 100 6.28 -9.74 -6.43
CA THR A 100 4.97 -9.52 -7.08
C THR A 100 4.02 -10.72 -6.95
N HIS A 101 4.57 -11.91 -6.72
CA HIS A 101 3.83 -13.15 -6.54
C HIS A 101 3.36 -13.41 -5.10
N ASP A 102 3.85 -12.64 -4.13
CA ASP A 102 3.46 -12.79 -2.73
C ASP A 102 2.11 -12.13 -2.45
N PHE A 103 1.24 -12.86 -1.74
CA PHE A 103 -0.08 -12.38 -1.35
C PHE A 103 -0.05 -11.71 0.02
N ILE A 104 -0.66 -10.54 0.11
CA ILE A 104 -0.98 -9.88 1.38
C ILE A 104 -2.48 -9.93 1.64
N PHE A 105 -2.87 -9.99 2.91
CA PHE A 105 -4.26 -9.96 3.33
C PHE A 105 -4.42 -8.87 4.39
N GLY A 106 -5.05 -7.77 3.98
CA GLY A 106 -5.28 -6.62 4.84
C GLY A 106 -6.53 -6.74 5.71
N SER A 107 -6.63 -5.81 6.66
CA SER A 107 -7.82 -5.54 7.46
C SER A 107 -8.64 -4.39 6.87
N HIS A 108 -9.47 -3.73 7.68
CA HIS A 108 -10.21 -2.51 7.28
C HIS A 108 -9.34 -1.23 7.33
N ARG A 109 -8.07 -1.33 7.73
CA ARG A 109 -7.07 -0.24 7.82
C ARG A 109 -5.88 -0.56 6.91
N SER A 110 -6.15 -0.74 5.63
CA SER A 110 -5.18 -1.34 4.71
C SER A 110 -4.80 -0.45 3.53
N HIS A 111 -5.08 0.86 3.57
CA HIS A 111 -4.64 1.78 2.51
C HIS A 111 -3.12 1.73 2.37
N GLY A 112 -2.38 1.87 3.47
CA GLY A 112 -0.93 1.76 3.46
C GLY A 112 -0.43 0.41 2.93
N GLU A 113 -1.07 -0.70 3.31
CA GLU A 113 -0.67 -2.05 2.87
C GLU A 113 -0.85 -2.25 1.35
N ILE A 114 -2.01 -1.87 0.80
CA ILE A 114 -2.26 -2.02 -0.65
C ILE A 114 -1.37 -1.08 -1.47
N LEU A 115 -1.16 0.15 -0.98
CA LEU A 115 -0.31 1.13 -1.65
C LEU A 115 1.15 0.70 -1.61
N ALA A 116 1.67 0.31 -0.45
CA ALA A 116 3.04 -0.18 -0.32
C ALA A 116 3.29 -1.41 -1.21
N LYS A 117 2.35 -2.35 -1.27
CA LYS A 117 2.46 -3.52 -2.15
C LYS A 117 2.45 -3.13 -3.62
N GLY A 118 1.56 -2.23 -4.03
CA GLY A 118 1.52 -1.71 -5.39
C GLY A 118 2.81 -0.99 -5.79
N LEU A 119 3.31 -0.08 -4.94
CA LEU A 119 4.56 0.67 -5.17
C LEU A 119 5.77 -0.26 -5.26
N SER A 120 5.86 -1.27 -4.39
CA SER A 120 6.90 -2.29 -4.45
C SER A 120 6.84 -3.11 -5.74
N ALA A 121 5.64 -3.48 -6.20
CA ALA A 121 5.45 -4.16 -7.48
C ALA A 121 5.86 -3.28 -8.67
N ILE A 122 5.51 -1.99 -8.65
CA ILE A 122 5.90 -1.02 -9.67
C ILE A 122 7.42 -0.89 -9.78
N GLU A 123 8.15 -0.93 -8.66
CA GLU A 123 9.60 -0.89 -8.72
C GLU A 123 10.20 -2.14 -9.38
N LYS A 124 9.57 -3.31 -9.19
CA LYS A 124 10.10 -4.63 -9.59
C LYS A 124 9.73 -5.04 -11.03
N LEU A 125 8.60 -4.57 -11.55
CA LEU A 125 8.13 -4.90 -12.89
C LEU A 125 8.80 -4.06 -13.98
N SER A 126 8.88 -4.61 -15.19
CA SER A 126 9.33 -3.87 -16.37
C SER A 126 8.27 -2.87 -16.85
N SER A 127 8.68 -1.87 -17.62
CA SER A 127 7.76 -0.90 -18.22
C SER A 127 6.72 -1.55 -19.15
N GLU A 128 7.09 -2.61 -19.87
CA GLU A 128 6.16 -3.36 -20.73
C GLU A 128 5.07 -4.05 -19.90
N GLU A 129 5.48 -4.80 -18.86
CA GLU A 129 4.54 -5.47 -17.94
C GLU A 129 3.61 -4.48 -17.24
N LEU A 130 4.14 -3.34 -16.77
CA LEU A 130 3.34 -2.30 -16.13
C LEU A 130 2.29 -1.72 -17.07
N TYR A 131 2.70 -1.38 -18.29
CA TYR A 131 1.79 -0.79 -19.26
C TYR A 131 0.68 -1.78 -19.66
N ASP A 132 1.04 -3.05 -19.91
CA ASP A 132 0.07 -4.09 -20.24
C ASP A 132 -0.92 -4.32 -19.09
N ILE A 133 -0.47 -4.39 -17.84
CA ILE A 133 -1.36 -4.51 -16.67
C ILE A 133 -2.34 -3.33 -16.61
N MET A 134 -1.86 -2.10 -16.74
CA MET A 134 -2.72 -0.91 -16.66
C MET A 134 -3.73 -0.84 -17.80
N LYS A 135 -3.31 -1.25 -19.00
CA LYS A 135 -4.14 -1.25 -20.21
C LYS A 135 -5.20 -2.34 -20.17
N ASP A 136 -4.87 -3.53 -19.67
CA ASP A 136 -5.81 -4.66 -19.60
C ASP A 136 -6.76 -4.52 -18.41
N PHE A 137 -6.33 -3.90 -17.31
CA PHE A 137 -7.16 -3.72 -16.13
C PHE A 137 -8.36 -2.80 -16.43
N LEU A 138 -9.56 -3.37 -16.33
CA LEU A 138 -10.84 -2.70 -16.64
C LEU A 138 -10.81 -2.00 -18.01
N ASP A 139 -10.23 -2.66 -19.02
CA ASP A 139 -10.13 -2.15 -20.39
C ASP A 139 -9.47 -0.75 -20.47
N GLY A 140 -8.49 -0.49 -19.60
CA GLY A 140 -7.72 0.75 -19.55
C GLY A 140 -8.50 1.94 -18.99
N THR A 141 -9.65 1.69 -18.34
CA THR A 141 -10.53 2.76 -17.83
C THR A 141 -9.80 3.75 -16.93
N ILE A 142 -8.92 3.27 -16.04
CA ILE A 142 -8.10 4.12 -15.16
C ILE A 142 -6.95 4.75 -15.94
N LEU A 143 -6.23 3.95 -16.74
CA LEU A 143 -5.10 4.40 -17.55
C LEU A 143 -5.48 5.61 -18.42
N ASN A 144 -6.64 5.56 -19.09
CA ASN A 144 -7.15 6.64 -19.94
C ASN A 144 -7.37 7.98 -19.18
N VAL A 145 -7.49 7.95 -17.85
CA VAL A 145 -7.63 9.16 -17.03
C VAL A 145 -6.28 9.78 -16.72
N VAL A 146 -5.26 8.97 -16.48
CA VAL A 146 -3.95 9.41 -15.97
C VAL A 146 -2.89 9.55 -17.07
N GLU A 147 -3.01 8.80 -18.17
CA GLU A 147 -2.04 8.81 -19.27
C GLU A 147 -1.88 10.22 -19.88
N GLY A 148 -0.63 10.64 -20.05
CA GLY A 148 -0.23 11.96 -20.54
C GLY A 148 -0.24 13.06 -19.47
N LYS A 149 -0.57 12.73 -18.21
CA LYS A 149 -0.56 13.65 -17.06
C LYS A 149 0.55 13.35 -16.05
N GLU A 150 1.45 12.43 -16.39
CA GLU A 150 2.58 12.05 -15.56
C GLU A 150 3.46 13.27 -15.25
N GLU A 151 4.08 13.30 -14.08
CA GLU A 151 5.03 14.34 -13.71
C GLU A 151 6.24 14.30 -14.65
N VAL A 152 6.74 13.08 -14.93
CA VAL A 152 7.81 12.82 -15.89
C VAL A 152 7.24 12.16 -17.14
N LYS A 153 6.98 12.96 -18.18
CA LYS A 153 6.42 12.47 -19.44
C LYS A 153 7.21 11.32 -20.03
N GLY A 154 6.51 10.20 -20.26
CA GLY A 154 7.09 8.99 -20.84
C GLY A 154 7.75 8.05 -19.82
N ASP A 155 7.76 8.40 -18.52
CA ASP A 155 8.14 7.47 -17.47
C ASP A 155 6.95 6.57 -17.10
N VAL A 156 7.04 5.30 -17.50
CA VAL A 156 5.97 4.32 -17.25
C VAL A 156 5.82 3.98 -15.77
N LYS A 157 6.89 4.08 -14.96
CA LYS A 157 6.77 3.84 -13.52
C LYS A 157 6.01 4.98 -12.83
N ASP A 158 6.27 6.21 -13.25
CA ASP A 158 5.53 7.39 -12.77
C ASP A 158 4.04 7.27 -13.12
N LEU A 159 3.73 6.92 -14.38
CA LEU A 159 2.37 6.62 -14.82
C LEU A 159 1.71 5.51 -13.99
N ALA A 160 2.44 4.46 -13.64
CA ALA A 160 1.92 3.36 -12.83
C ALA A 160 1.63 3.78 -11.38
N ILE A 161 2.41 4.71 -10.83
CA ILE A 161 2.14 5.31 -9.51
C ILE A 161 0.84 6.12 -9.59
N ASP A 162 0.68 6.97 -10.61
CA ASP A 162 -0.53 7.76 -10.83
C ASP A 162 -1.76 6.88 -11.02
N PHE A 163 -1.65 5.83 -11.84
CA PHE A 163 -2.70 4.82 -12.02
C PHE A 163 -3.10 4.20 -10.68
N SER A 164 -2.11 3.82 -9.87
CA SER A 164 -2.33 3.15 -8.59
C SER A 164 -3.05 4.07 -7.59
N LEU A 165 -2.53 5.29 -7.43
CA LEU A 165 -3.08 6.29 -6.49
C LEU A 165 -4.46 6.77 -6.93
N TYR A 166 -4.64 7.07 -8.21
CA TYR A 166 -5.92 7.48 -8.75
C TYR A 166 -6.96 6.38 -8.59
N GLY A 167 -6.63 5.13 -8.96
CA GLY A 167 -7.54 3.99 -8.82
C GLY A 167 -7.99 3.76 -7.38
N ALA A 168 -7.07 3.86 -6.42
CA ALA A 168 -7.37 3.76 -4.99
C ALA A 168 -8.27 4.92 -4.51
N LEU A 169 -7.95 6.17 -4.84
CA LEU A 169 -8.78 7.32 -4.46
C LEU A 169 -10.18 7.27 -5.11
N ALA A 170 -10.24 6.89 -6.39
CA ALA A 170 -11.49 6.73 -7.11
C ALA A 170 -12.37 5.66 -6.46
N GLU A 171 -11.79 4.57 -5.96
CA GLU A 171 -12.51 3.56 -5.19
C GLU A 171 -13.08 4.15 -3.89
N ILE A 172 -12.24 4.82 -3.10
CA ILE A 172 -12.63 5.44 -1.83
C ILE A 172 -13.74 6.49 -2.01
N PHE A 173 -13.71 7.21 -3.13
CA PHE A 173 -14.67 8.26 -3.48
C PHE A 173 -15.84 7.77 -4.34
N ALA A 174 -16.07 6.45 -4.39
CA ALA A 174 -17.20 5.81 -5.05
C ALA A 174 -17.36 6.23 -6.52
N ARG A 175 -16.24 6.24 -7.26
CA ARG A 175 -16.21 6.54 -8.70
C ARG A 175 -16.18 5.24 -9.49
N THR A 176 -16.79 5.25 -10.68
CA THR A 176 -16.78 4.09 -11.60
C THR A 176 -15.38 3.74 -12.11
N THR A 177 -14.43 4.65 -11.95
CA THR A 177 -13.00 4.49 -12.25
C THR A 177 -12.19 3.99 -11.04
N GLY A 178 -12.82 3.53 -9.97
CA GLY A 178 -12.14 2.82 -8.87
C GLY A 178 -11.79 1.38 -9.23
N PHE A 179 -10.85 0.76 -8.51
CA PHE A 179 -10.44 -0.63 -8.74
C PHE A 179 -11.59 -1.64 -8.69
N ASN A 180 -12.60 -1.39 -7.86
CA ASN A 180 -13.83 -2.15 -7.76
C ASN A 180 -15.06 -1.32 -8.20
N LYS A 181 -14.84 -0.37 -9.11
CA LYS A 181 -15.86 0.56 -9.65
C LYS A 181 -16.56 1.40 -8.56
N GLY A 182 -15.88 1.64 -7.43
CA GLY A 182 -16.38 2.47 -6.33
C GLY A 182 -17.40 1.76 -5.44
N LEU A 183 -17.49 0.43 -5.53
CA LEU A 183 -18.46 -0.37 -4.77
C LEU A 183 -17.91 -0.86 -3.43
N GLY A 184 -16.59 -0.92 -3.26
CA GLY A 184 -15.92 -1.34 -2.04
C GLY A 184 -15.69 -0.18 -1.07
N GLY A 185 -15.27 0.97 -1.59
CA GLY A 185 -14.96 2.15 -0.79
C GLY A 185 -13.70 1.97 0.07
N SER A 186 -13.65 2.61 1.24
CA SER A 186 -12.41 2.70 2.03
C SER A 186 -11.96 1.39 2.69
N MET A 187 -12.83 0.41 2.86
CA MET A 187 -12.53 -0.81 3.63
C MET A 187 -12.32 -2.06 2.76
N HIS A 188 -12.50 -1.95 1.44
CA HIS A 188 -12.60 -3.09 0.52
C HIS A 188 -11.89 -2.84 -0.81
#